data_AF-A0A3D3CQY2-F1
#
_entry.id   AF-A0A3D3CQY2-F1
#
_cell.length_a   1.000
_cell.length_b   1.000
_cell.length_c   1.000
_cell.angle_alpha   90.00
_cell.angle_beta   90.00
_cell.angle_gamma   90.00
#
_symmetry.space_group_name_H-M   'P 1'
#
loop_
_entity.id
_entity.type
_entity.pdbx_description
1 polymer ?
#
loop_
_entity_poly.entity_id
_entity_poly.type
_entity_poly.pdbx_seq_one_letter_code
_entity_poly.pdbx_strand_id
1 'polypeptide(L)'
;LGMQLLCAHSEENNTECLGVFSESVKKFMPHANETLKVPQMGWNNIYDLKSDLFAGIRENSYCYFVHGYYAGLGETTIAKTDYVQP
;
A
#
# COMPACT_ATOMS: atom_id res chain seq x y z
N LEU A 1 7.56 -2.65 -5.31
CA LEU A 1 8.10 -1.62 -6.23
C LEU A 1 7.28 -1.47 -7.51
N GLY A 2 7.14 -2.48 -8.37
CA GLY A 2 6.47 -2.33 -9.68
C GLY A 2 5.12 -1.60 -9.64
N MET A 3 4.25 -1.95 -8.69
CA MET A 3 2.96 -1.28 -8.45
C MET A 3 3.11 0.24 -8.18
N GLN A 4 4.09 0.64 -7.38
CA GLN A 4 4.31 2.05 -7.01
C GLN A 4 4.76 2.90 -8.20
N LEU A 5 5.47 2.32 -9.17
CA LEU A 5 5.87 3.03 -10.39
C LEU A 5 4.68 3.38 -11.28
N LEU A 6 3.54 2.71 -11.13
CA LEU A 6 2.32 3.00 -11.89
C LEU A 6 1.59 4.25 -11.36
N CYS A 7 1.87 4.68 -10.14
CA CYS A 7 1.32 5.91 -9.55
C CYS A 7 1.85 7.17 -10.25
N ALA A 8 1.33 8.34 -9.88
CA ALA A 8 1.72 9.62 -10.48
C ALA A 8 3.06 10.13 -9.95
N HIS A 9 3.30 9.95 -8.65
CA HIS A 9 4.48 10.49 -7.97
C HIS A 9 4.83 9.64 -6.74
N SER A 10 6.10 9.59 -6.39
CA SER A 10 6.61 8.94 -5.19
C SER A 10 7.40 9.91 -4.31
N GLU A 11 7.06 9.97 -3.02
CA GLU A 11 7.85 10.66 -2.00
C GLU A 11 9.25 10.01 -1.84
N GLU A 12 9.44 8.77 -2.28
CA GLU A 12 10.77 8.17 -2.35
C GLU A 12 11.62 8.92 -3.37
N ASN A 13 12.60 9.68 -2.87
CA ASN A 13 13.45 10.58 -3.64
C ASN A 13 12.71 11.66 -4.45
N ASN A 14 11.45 11.95 -4.11
CA ASN A 14 10.62 12.96 -4.80
C ASN A 14 10.57 12.75 -6.33
N THR A 15 10.10 11.58 -6.75
CA THR A 15 10.23 11.06 -8.12
C THR A 15 8.89 11.06 -8.86
N GLU A 16 8.83 11.65 -10.06
CA GLU A 16 7.71 11.46 -10.99
C GLU A 16 7.69 10.02 -11.50
N CYS A 17 6.51 9.40 -11.51
CA CYS A 17 6.30 8.01 -11.87
C CYS A 17 5.53 7.92 -13.22
N LEU A 18 5.03 6.74 -13.59
CA LEU A 18 4.42 6.53 -14.92
C LEU A 18 3.05 7.20 -15.07
N GLY A 19 2.37 7.56 -13.98
CA GLY A 19 1.09 8.28 -14.04
C GLY A 19 -0.08 7.48 -14.62
N VAL A 20 -0.02 6.14 -14.53
CA VAL A 20 -1.15 5.26 -14.90
C VAL A 20 -2.30 5.44 -13.90
N PHE A 21 -1.93 5.61 -12.62
CA PHE A 21 -2.82 5.90 -11.50
C PHE A 21 -2.51 7.31 -10.99
N SER A 22 -3.55 8.07 -10.63
CA SER A 22 -3.41 9.48 -10.20
C SER A 22 -2.93 9.61 -8.75
N GLU A 23 -2.99 8.52 -7.99
CA GLU A 23 -2.58 8.42 -6.61
C GLU A 23 -1.06 8.63 -6.45
N SER A 24 -0.65 9.10 -5.27
CA SER A 24 0.76 9.28 -4.91
C SER A 24 1.23 8.18 -3.95
N VAL A 25 2.51 7.86 -4.04
CA VAL A 25 3.20 6.94 -3.13
C VAL A 25 3.80 7.74 -1.98
N LYS A 26 3.35 7.45 -0.76
CA LYS A 26 3.69 8.18 0.45
C LYS A 26 4.52 7.35 1.41
N LYS A 27 5.33 8.00 2.24
CA LYS A 27 6.12 7.33 3.29
C LYS A 27 5.24 7.01 4.48
N PHE A 28 5.43 5.83 5.09
CA PHE A 28 4.83 5.56 6.40
C PHE A 28 5.40 6.50 7.48
N MET A 29 4.52 7.12 8.26
CA MET A 29 4.88 8.02 9.36
C MET A 29 4.20 7.56 10.66
N PRO A 30 4.86 6.70 11.47
CA PRO A 30 4.31 6.30 12.76
C PRO A 30 4.16 7.51 13.68
N HIS A 31 3.05 7.59 14.40
CA HIS A 31 2.90 8.60 15.44
C HIS A 31 3.88 8.33 16.60
N ALA A 32 4.25 9.38 17.35
CA ALA A 32 5.24 9.28 18.42
C ALA A 32 4.92 8.24 19.52
N ASN A 33 3.64 7.87 19.65
CA ASN A 33 3.16 6.89 20.64
C ASN A 33 2.93 5.48 20.04
N GLU A 34 3.19 5.27 18.75
CA GLU A 34 3.06 3.97 18.10
C GLU A 34 4.38 3.19 18.13
N THR A 35 4.28 1.88 18.33
CA THR A 35 5.44 0.95 18.35
C THR A 35 5.68 0.28 17.00
N LEU A 36 4.93 0.67 15.97
CA LEU A 36 4.99 0.08 14.63
C LEU A 36 6.29 0.50 13.93
N LYS A 37 6.93 -0.47 13.27
CA LYS A 37 8.24 -0.29 12.63
C LYS A 37 8.07 0.02 11.15
N VAL A 38 8.89 0.91 10.61
CA VAL A 38 8.98 1.14 9.16
C VAL A 38 10.32 0.59 8.68
N PRO A 39 10.36 -0.24 7.61
CA PRO A 39 9.25 -0.65 6.75
C PRO A 39 8.25 -1.60 7.41
N GLN A 40 7.02 -1.64 6.88
CA GLN A 40 6.08 -2.73 7.14
C GLN A 40 6.73 -4.02 6.65
N MET A 41 7.04 -4.94 7.56
CA MET A 41 7.68 -6.22 7.26
C MET A 41 6.95 -7.35 7.94
N GLY A 42 6.38 -8.26 7.14
CA GLY A 42 5.72 -9.46 7.66
C GLY A 42 4.39 -9.77 6.98
N TRP A 43 3.71 -10.75 7.54
CA TRP A 43 2.37 -11.13 7.12
C TRP A 43 1.34 -10.14 7.67
N ASN A 44 0.52 -9.58 6.80
CA ASN A 44 -0.62 -8.74 7.18
C ASN A 44 -1.86 -9.14 6.40
N ASN A 45 -3.05 -8.88 6.93
CA ASN A 45 -4.30 -9.20 6.24
C ASN A 45 -4.62 -8.16 5.18
N ILE A 46 -5.23 -8.63 4.09
CA ILE A 46 -5.87 -7.79 3.09
C ILE A 46 -7.38 -7.90 3.19
N TYR A 47 -8.07 -6.79 2.96
CA TYR A 47 -9.53 -6.69 3.05
C TYR A 47 -10.10 -5.74 2.00
N ASP A 48 -11.43 -5.61 1.93
CA ASP A 48 -12.18 -4.91 0.89
C ASP A 48 -11.80 -5.42 -0.52
N LEU A 49 -11.72 -6.75 -0.66
CA LEU A 49 -11.28 -7.41 -1.89
C LEU A 49 -12.29 -7.23 -3.02
N LYS A 50 -11.83 -6.76 -4.18
CA LYS A 50 -12.64 -6.48 -5.38
C LYS A 50 -11.98 -7.06 -6.62
N SER A 51 -12.79 -7.34 -7.65
CA SER A 51 -12.39 -7.96 -8.92
C SER A 51 -12.07 -9.45 -8.85
N ASP A 52 -12.03 -10.08 -10.03
CA ASP A 52 -11.74 -11.50 -10.19
C ASP A 52 -10.30 -11.87 -9.83
N LEU A 53 -9.41 -10.90 -9.60
CA LEU A 53 -8.04 -11.14 -9.14
C LEU A 53 -8.01 -11.93 -7.81
N PHE A 54 -9.01 -11.72 -6.95
CA PHE A 54 -9.13 -12.40 -5.66
C PHE A 54 -10.08 -13.61 -5.70
N ALA A 55 -10.43 -14.13 -6.89
CA ALA A 55 -11.28 -15.31 -7.01
C ALA A 55 -10.68 -16.50 -6.23
N GLY A 56 -11.42 -17.01 -5.25
CA GLY A 56 -10.97 -18.10 -4.37
C GLY A 56 -10.12 -17.67 -3.17
N ILE A 57 -9.80 -16.38 -3.04
CA ILE A 57 -9.15 -15.82 -1.85
C ILE A 57 -10.22 -15.35 -0.87
N ARG A 58 -10.07 -15.72 0.40
CA ARG A 58 -11.01 -15.30 1.45
C ARG A 58 -10.67 -13.89 1.92
N GLU A 59 -11.69 -13.15 2.29
CA GLU A 59 -11.55 -11.89 3.01
C GLU A 59 -10.65 -12.07 4.25
N ASN A 60 -9.80 -11.09 4.56
CA ASN A 60 -8.80 -11.15 5.64
C ASN A 60 -7.73 -12.24 5.49
N SER A 61 -7.51 -12.76 4.27
CA SER A 61 -6.34 -13.61 4.02
C SER A 61 -5.04 -12.82 4.20
N TYR A 62 -3.97 -13.52 4.56
CA TYR A 62 -2.67 -12.91 4.80
C TYR A 62 -1.83 -12.84 3.52
N CYS A 63 -1.18 -11.70 3.32
CA CYS A 63 -0.15 -11.48 2.32
C CYS A 63 1.14 -11.01 3.01
N TYR A 64 2.29 -11.28 2.40
CA TYR A 64 3.58 -10.86 2.94
C TYR A 64 4.00 -9.51 2.35
N PHE A 65 4.29 -8.54 3.22
CA PHE A 65 4.64 -7.17 2.87
C PHE A 65 6.07 -6.85 3.32
N VAL A 66 6.80 -6.09 2.47
CA VAL A 66 8.11 -5.48 2.77
C VAL A 66 8.19 -4.15 2.04
N HIS A 67 7.75 -3.05 2.66
CA HIS A 67 7.79 -1.72 2.06
C HIS A 67 7.78 -0.58 3.09
N GLY A 68 8.54 0.49 2.83
CA GLY A 68 8.57 1.71 3.65
C GLY A 68 7.63 2.82 3.17
N TYR A 69 7.05 2.62 1.98
CA TYR A 69 6.15 3.54 1.31
C TYR A 69 4.89 2.79 0.87
N TYR A 70 3.77 3.49 0.69
CA TYR A 70 2.50 2.91 0.30
C TYR A 70 1.81 3.78 -0.76
N ALA A 71 1.05 3.17 -1.67
CA ALA A 71 0.20 3.91 -2.58
C ALA A 71 -1.04 4.41 -1.82
N GLY A 72 -1.43 5.67 -2.04
CA GLY A 72 -2.68 6.20 -1.48
C GLY A 72 -3.90 5.42 -1.95
N LEU A 73 -4.96 5.44 -1.15
CA LEU A 73 -6.26 4.90 -1.56
C LEU A 73 -6.88 5.78 -2.64
N GLY A 74 -7.58 5.15 -3.58
CA GLY A 74 -8.34 5.83 -4.63
C GLY A 74 -9.33 4.91 -5.33
N GLU A 75 -9.96 5.38 -6.40
CA GLU A 75 -11.07 4.69 -7.07
C GLU A 75 -10.66 3.32 -7.64
N THR A 76 -9.39 3.18 -8.01
CA THR A 76 -8.83 1.95 -8.56
C THR A 76 -8.38 0.95 -7.49
N THR A 77 -8.55 1.27 -6.20
CA THR A 77 -8.16 0.38 -5.11
C THR A 77 -9.08 -0.84 -5.02
N ILE A 78 -8.50 -2.01 -5.25
CA ILE A 78 -9.20 -3.30 -5.22
C ILE A 78 -8.92 -4.16 -3.98
N ALA A 79 -7.98 -3.75 -3.12
CA ALA A 79 -7.75 -4.36 -1.81
C ALA A 79 -7.06 -3.34 -0.89
N LYS A 80 -7.30 -3.47 0.41
CA LYS A 80 -6.78 -2.60 1.46
C LYS A 80 -6.02 -3.41 2.49
N THR A 81 -5.13 -2.75 3.22
CA THR A 81 -4.46 -3.28 4.40
C THR A 81 -4.21 -2.12 5.35
N ASP A 82 -4.31 -2.38 6.65
CA ASP A 82 -4.02 -1.39 7.67
C ASP A 82 -2.66 -1.68 8.30
N TYR A 83 -1.84 -0.66 8.44
CA TYR A 83 -0.57 -0.76 9.13
C TYR A 83 -0.31 0.50 9.96
N VAL A 84 0.24 1.52 9.32
CA VAL A 84 0.49 2.85 9.89
C VAL A 84 -0.14 3.85 8.93
N GLN A 85 -1.07 4.66 9.42
CA GLN A 85 -1.59 5.80 8.66
C GLN A 85 -0.95 7.08 9.23
N PRO A 86 -0.60 8.07 8.39
CA PRO A 86 -0.24 9.39 8.88
C PRO A 86 -1.44 10.12 9.52
#